data_AF-A0A0D3AG91-F1
#
_entry.id   AF-A0A0D3AG91-F1
#
_cell.length_a   1.000
_cell.length_b   1.000
_cell.length_c   1.000
_cell.angle_alpha   90.00
_cell.angle_beta   90.00
_cell.angle_gamma   90.00
#
_symmetry.space_group_name_H-M   'P 1'
#
loop_
_entity.id
_entity.type
_entity.pdbx_description
1 polymer ?
#
loop_
_entity_poly.entity_id
_entity_poly.type
_entity_poly.pdbx_seq_one_letter_code
_entity_poly.pdbx_strand_id
1 'polypeptide(L)' 'MRKHLPDLFEETPDLLHGLVTQFSPSILKDEGVPVFRAVQRAGEYVLTFPRAYHAGFNSGFNCAEAVNVATVDWLS' A
#
# COMPACT_ATOMS: atom_id res chain seq x y z
N MET A 1 -5.70 0.89 10.99
CA MET A 1 -5.61 2.36 10.91
C MET A 1 -6.63 3.07 11.78
N ARG A 2 -7.95 2.88 11.63
CA ARG A 2 -8.97 3.56 12.47
C ARG A 2 -8.70 3.54 13.98
N LYS A 3 -8.33 2.39 14.54
CA LYS A 3 -7.95 2.24 15.96
C LYS A 3 -6.78 3.15 16.39
N HIS A 4 -5.82 3.38 15.51
CA HIS A 4 -4.56 4.07 15.80
C HIS A 4 -4.56 5.54 15.41
N LEU A 5 -5.52 5.97 14.59
CA LEU A 5 -5.65 7.35 14.10
C LEU A 5 -7.13 7.81 14.20
N PRO A 6 -7.80 7.67 15.36
CA PRO A 6 -9.24 7.88 15.46
C PRO A 6 -9.65 9.29 15.03
N ASP A 7 -8.98 10.32 15.56
CA ASP A 7 -9.28 11.73 15.27
C ASP A 7 -9.19 12.05 13.76
N LEU A 8 -8.19 11.48 13.08
CA LEU A 8 -7.98 11.71 11.65
C LEU A 8 -9.09 11.06 10.79
N PHE A 9 -9.68 9.97 11.26
CA PHE A 9 -10.85 9.35 10.61
C PHE A 9 -12.16 10.06 10.94
N GLU A 10 -12.24 10.77 12.07
CA GLU A 10 -13.38 11.65 12.36
C GLU A 10 -13.37 12.88 11.45
N GLU A 11 -12.20 13.49 11.26
CA GLU A 11 -12.02 14.63 10.37
C GLU A 11 -12.15 14.23 8.88
N THR A 12 -11.58 13.08 8.51
CA THR A 12 -11.59 12.58 7.12
C THR A 12 -12.04 11.11 7.08
N PRO A 13 -13.35 10.84 6.99
CA PRO A 13 -13.87 9.46 6.98
C PRO A 13 -13.29 8.56 5.87
N ASP A 14 -12.94 9.16 4.73
CA ASP A 14 -12.35 8.50 3.57
C ASP A 14 -10.81 8.51 3.55
N LEU A 15 -10.16 8.75 4.70
CA LEU A 15 -8.71 8.86 4.82
C LEU A 15 -7.93 7.72 4.15
N LEU A 16 -8.46 6.49 4.18
CA LEU A 16 -7.83 5.33 3.55
C LEU A 16 -7.61 5.48 2.04
N HIS A 17 -8.46 6.26 1.37
CA HIS A 17 -8.40 6.47 -0.07
C HIS A 17 -7.58 7.70 -0.46
N GLY A 18 -7.23 8.57 0.50
CA GLY A 18 -6.47 9.79 0.24
C GLY A 18 -4.99 9.56 -0.09
N LEU A 19 -4.47 8.33 0.03
CA LEU A 19 -3.07 7.96 -0.24
C LEU A 19 -2.01 8.81 0.53
N VAL A 20 -2.42 9.50 1.59
CA VAL A 20 -1.57 10.45 2.33
C VAL A 20 -1.00 9.89 3.63
N THR A 21 -1.48 8.72 4.06
CA THR A 21 -1.14 8.15 5.38
C THR A 21 -0.12 7.03 5.23
N GLN A 22 1.08 7.23 5.78
CA GLN A 22 2.04 6.15 6.00
C GLN A 22 1.87 5.56 7.40
N PHE A 23 1.90 4.24 7.49
CA PHE A 23 1.78 3.51 8.74
C PHE A 23 2.92 2.51 8.86
N SER A 24 3.60 2.47 10.00
CA SER A 24 4.75 1.59 10.17
C SER A 24 4.33 0.12 10.01
N PRO A 25 5.05 -0.68 9.18
CA PRO A 25 4.83 -2.12 9.06
C PRO A 25 4.84 -2.86 10.40
N SER A 26 5.62 -2.40 11.37
CA SER A 26 5.70 -3.04 12.69
C SER A 26 4.37 -2.93 13.43
N ILE A 27 3.73 -1.76 13.42
CA ILE A 27 2.43 -1.56 14.09
C ILE A 27 1.36 -2.44 13.43
N LEU A 28 1.39 -2.60 12.11
CA LEU A 28 0.48 -3.51 11.40
C LEU A 28 0.68 -4.96 11.83
N LYS A 29 1.93 -5.41 11.95
CA LYS A 29 2.26 -6.76 12.41
C LYS A 29 1.82 -7.01 13.85
N ASP A 30 1.99 -6.02 14.73
CA ASP A 30 1.56 -6.11 16.13
C ASP A 30 0.03 -6.25 16.27
N GLU A 31 -0.72 -5.67 15.31
CA GLU A 31 -2.18 -5.85 15.19
C GLU A 31 -2.59 -7.12 14.41
N GLY A 32 -1.63 -8.00 14.09
CA GLY A 32 -1.88 -9.27 13.39
C GLY A 32 -2.13 -9.14 11.89
N VAL A 33 -1.87 -7.98 11.28
CA VAL A 33 -2.00 -7.79 9.83
C VAL A 33 -0.77 -8.37 9.13
N PRO A 34 -0.93 -9.26 8.12
CA PRO A 34 0.20 -9.80 7.38
C PRO A 34 0.87 -8.70 6.54
N VAL A 35 2.18 -8.52 6.72
CA VAL A 35 2.98 -7.54 5.97
C VAL A 35 4.20 -8.19 5.36
N PHE A 36 4.34 -8.02 4.05
CA PHE A 36 5.46 -8.50 3.24
C PHE A 36 6.26 -7.32 2.68
N ARG A 37 7.51 -7.57 2.26
CA ARG A 37 8.42 -6.56 1.69
C ARG A 37 9.09 -7.10 0.44
N ALA A 38 9.17 -6.25 -0.59
CA ALA A 38 10.00 -6.44 -1.77
C ALA A 38 11.01 -5.28 -1.90
N VAL A 39 12.12 -5.52 -2.60
CA VAL A 39 13.08 -4.49 -3.01
C VAL A 39 13.16 -4.56 -4.53
N GLN A 40 12.65 -3.55 -5.21
CA GLN A 40 12.69 -3.47 -6.67
C GLN A 40 13.98 -2.78 -7.13
N ARG A 41 14.67 -3.39 -8.09
CA ARG A 41 15.84 -2.84 -8.80
C ARG A 41 15.49 -2.53 -10.26
N ALA A 42 16.39 -1.83 -10.95
CA ALA A 42 16.23 -1.52 -12.36
C ALA A 42 16.09 -2.80 -13.20
N GLY A 43 15.09 -2.83 -14.08
CA GLY A 43 14.77 -4.00 -14.92
C GLY A 43 13.85 -5.04 -14.25
N GLU A 44 13.47 -4.86 -12.99
CA GLU A 44 12.55 -5.76 -12.28
C GLU A 44 11.10 -5.24 -12.30
N TYR A 45 10.16 -6.17 -12.31
CA TYR A 45 8.73 -5.89 -12.19
C TYR A 45 8.23 -6.14 -10.75
N VAL A 46 7.24 -5.35 -10.33
CA VAL A 46 6.45 -5.58 -9.11
C VAL A 46 5.00 -5.73 -9.52
N LEU A 47 4.37 -6.85 -9.15
CA LEU A 47 2.95 -7.10 -9.40
C LEU A 47 2.14 -6.91 -8.12
N THR A 48 1.11 -6.08 -8.19
CA THR A 48 0.14 -5.87 -7.11
C THR A 48 -1.18 -6.54 -7.47
N PHE A 49 -1.70 -7.37 -6.56
CA PHE A 49 -2.96 -8.09 -6.74
C PHE A 49 -4.19 -7.26 -6.33
N PRO A 50 -5.41 -7.65 -6.77
CA PRO A 50 -6.63 -6.99 -6.36
C PRO A 50 -6.76 -6.91 -4.83
N ARG A 51 -7.13 -5.72 -4.32
CA ARG A 51 -7.24 -5.41 -2.88
C ARG A 51 -5.96 -5.60 -2.05
N ALA A 52 -4.79 -5.74 -2.67
CA ALA A 52 -3.51 -5.77 -1.97
C ALA A 52 -3.03 -4.33 -1.68
N TYR A 53 -3.16 -3.89 -0.42
CA TYR A 53 -2.59 -2.63 0.03
C TYR A 53 -1.06 -2.66 -0.08
N HIS A 54 -0.48 -1.60 -0.61
CA HIS A 54 0.96 -1.44 -0.77
C HIS A 54 1.38 0.00 -0.50
N ALA A 55 2.60 0.16 0.03
CA ALA A 55 3.24 1.44 0.30
C ALA A 55 4.75 1.26 0.14
N GLY A 56 5.48 2.35 -0.08
CA GLY A 56 6.92 2.28 -0.29
C GLY A 56 7.59 3.65 -0.32
N PHE A 57 8.88 3.64 -0.58
CA PHE A 57 9.71 4.83 -0.76
C PHE A 57 10.87 4.49 -1.70
N ASN A 58 11.46 5.53 -2.30
CA ASN A 58 12.63 5.38 -3.17
C ASN A 58 13.92 5.54 -2.36
N SER A 59 14.94 4.72 -2.63
CA SER A 59 16.26 4.82 -1.97
C SER A 59 17.20 5.82 -2.64
N GLY A 60 16.76 6.50 -3.70
CA GLY A 60 17.53 7.46 -4.48
C GLY A 60 16.75 7.92 -5.72
N PHE A 61 17.39 8.71 -6.58
CA PHE A 61 16.81 9.13 -7.85
C PHE A 61 16.54 7.93 -8.76
N ASN A 62 15.32 7.82 -9.28
CA ASN A 62 14.92 6.78 -10.22
C ASN A 62 13.76 7.24 -11.12
N CYS A 63 13.37 6.37 -12.05
CA CYS A 63 12.19 6.52 -12.90
C CYS A 63 11.49 5.16 -12.97
N ALA A 64 10.17 5.16 -12.81
CA ALA A 64 9.33 3.97 -12.86
C ALA A 64 8.03 4.29 -13.63
N GLU A 65 7.44 3.25 -14.22
CA GLU A 65 6.16 3.31 -14.93
C GLU A 65 5.24 2.22 -14.38
N ALA A 66 3.94 2.49 -14.31
CA ALA A 66 2.94 1.57 -13.78
C ALA A 66 1.64 1.61 -14.59
N VAL A 67 0.96 0.46 -14.68
CA VAL A 67 -0.33 0.31 -15.36
C VAL A 67 -1.23 -0.64 -14.57
N ASN A 68 -2.54 -0.44 -14.69
CA ASN A 68 -3.54 -1.34 -14.14
C ASN A 68 -3.97 -2.36 -15.21
N VAL A 69 -4.22 -3.60 -14.79
CA VAL A 69 -4.77 -4.67 -15.64
C VAL A 69 -5.88 -5.41 -14.89
N ALA A 70 -6.90 -5.85 -15.63
CA ALA A 70 -8.00 -6.65 -15.11
C ALA A 70 -8.04 -8.00 -15.85
N THR A 71 -7.62 -9.07 -15.17
CA THR A 71 -7.74 -10.45 -15.66
C THR A 71 -9.18 -10.95 -15.44
N VAL A 72 -9.53 -12.12 -15.98
CA VAL A 72 -10.88 -12.70 -15.79
C VAL A 72 -11.20 -12.90 -14.30
N ASP A 73 -10.22 -13.32 -13.49
CA ASP A 73 -10.39 -13.51 -12.04
C ASP A 73 -10.63 -12.21 -11.27
N TRP A 74 -10.44 -11.04 -11.89
CA TRP A 74 -10.79 -9.76 -11.26
C TRP A 74 -12.31 -9.50 -11.26
N LEU A 75 -13.07 -10.14 -12.16
CA LEU A 75 -14.51 -9.91 -12.30
C LEU A 75 -15.37 -10.62 -11.24
N SER A 76 -14.79 -11.57 -10.51
CA SER A 76 -15.50 -12.40 -9.52
C SER A 76 -15.66 -11.74 -8.15
#